data_AF-A0A5S3YN38-F1
#
_entry.id   AF-A0A5S3YN38-F1
#
_cell.length_a   1.000
_cell.length_b   1.000
_cell.length_c   1.000
_cell.angle_alpha   90.00
_cell.angle_beta   90.00
_cell.angle_gamma   90.00
#
_symmetry.space_group_name_H-M   'P 1'
#
loop_
_entity.id
_entity.type
_entity.pdbx_description
1 polymer ?
#
loop_
_entity_poly.entity_id
_entity_poly.type
_entity_poly.pdbx_seq_one_letter_code
_entity_poly.pdbx_strand_id
1 'polypeptide(L)' 'DEHGQFYLLEVNTVPGMTEKSLVPMAAKAQGVSFEQLVVRILEQTL' A
#
# COMPACT_ATOMS: atom_id res chain seq x y z
N ASP A 1 8.86 3.66 20.51
CA ASP A 1 9.71 3.80 21.71
C ASP A 1 9.77 2.45 22.41
N GLU A 2 10.52 2.30 23.50
CA GLU A 2 10.56 1.05 24.28
C GLU A 2 9.21 0.71 24.94
N HIS A 3 8.22 1.61 24.84
CA HIS A 3 6.87 1.47 25.36
C HIS A 3 5.83 1.07 24.31
N GLY A 4 6.27 0.76 23.08
CA GLY A 4 5.39 0.31 22.00
C GLY A 4 4.35 1.35 21.57
N GLN A 5 4.58 2.63 21.86
CA GLN A 5 3.65 3.68 21.47
C GLN A 5 3.60 3.81 19.95
N PHE A 6 2.39 3.95 19.42
CA PHE A 6 2.16 4.19 18.01
C PHE A 6 2.49 5.64 17.67
N TYR A 7 3.24 5.82 16.57
CA TYR A 7 3.53 7.14 16.02
C TYR A 7 3.26 7.14 14.51
N LEU A 8 2.57 8.17 14.04
CA LEU A 8 2.45 8.44 12.61
C LEU A 8 3.71 9.17 12.14
N LEU A 9 4.49 8.53 11.27
CA LEU A 9 5.71 9.14 10.70
C LEU A 9 5.38 10.00 9.49
N GLU A 10 4.63 9.44 8.55
CA GLU A 10 4.25 10.10 7.31
C GLU A 10 3.04 9.43 6.67
N VAL A 11 2.42 10.12 5.72
CA VAL A 11 1.39 9.59 4.84
C VAL A 11 1.81 9.86 3.40
N ASN A 12 2.11 8.80 2.66
CA ASN A 12 2.40 8.89 1.22
C ASN A 12 1.09 8.77 0.43
N THR A 13 0.51 9.92 0.08
CA THR A 13 -0.73 9.97 -0.72
C THR A 13 -0.56 9.31 -2.09
N VAL A 14 0.64 9.39 -2.65
CA VAL A 14 1.08 8.64 -3.83
C VAL A 14 2.21 7.71 -3.41
N PRO A 15 1.91 6.44 -3.06
CA PRO A 15 2.93 5.49 -2.63
C PRO A 15 3.75 4.98 -3.81
N GLY A 16 4.90 4.38 -3.51
CA GLY A 16 5.65 3.61 -4.51
C GLY A 16 4.84 2.41 -5.02
N MET A 17 4.89 2.17 -6.33
CA MET A 17 4.12 1.13 -7.03
C MET A 17 5.00 0.17 -7.84
N THR A 18 6.29 0.04 -7.52
CA THR A 18 7.18 -0.97 -8.12
C THR A 18 7.06 -2.32 -7.38
N GLU A 19 7.60 -3.40 -7.94
CA GLU A 19 7.54 -4.75 -7.34
C GLU A 19 8.06 -4.80 -5.90
N LYS A 20 9.07 -3.99 -5.56
CA LYS A 20 9.68 -3.93 -4.23
C LYS A 20 9.10 -2.82 -3.34
N SER A 21 8.01 -2.18 -3.74
CA SER A 21 7.35 -1.14 -2.96
C SER A 21 6.38 -1.75 -1.93
N LEU A 22 6.22 -1.09 -0.79
CA LEU A 22 5.43 -1.60 0.34
C LEU A 22 3.96 -1.87 -0.01
N VAL A 23 3.32 -1.01 -0.81
CA VAL A 23 1.89 -1.14 -1.15
C VAL A 23 1.63 -2.38 -2.03
N PRO A 24 2.33 -2.58 -3.17
CA PRO A 24 2.24 -3.83 -3.93
C PRO A 24 2.59 -5.08 -3.12
N MET A 25 3.62 -5.02 -2.26
CA MET A 25 4.00 -6.15 -1.41
C MET A 25 2.91 -6.51 -0.39
N ALA A 26 2.28 -5.51 0.23
CA ALA A 26 1.17 -5.72 1.17
C ALA A 26 -0.07 -6.31 0.46
N ALA A 27 -0.40 -5.82 -0.74
CA ALA A 27 -1.49 -6.37 -1.55
C ALA A 27 -1.23 -7.84 -1.90
N LYS A 28 -0.01 -8.17 -2.36
CA LYS A 28 0.41 -9.53 -2.66
C LYS A 28 0.33 -10.44 -1.43
N ALA A 29 0.72 -9.95 -0.25
CA ALA A 29 0.59 -10.70 1.00
C ALA A 29 -0.87 -11.01 1.38
N GLN A 30 -1.83 -10.24 0.86
CA GLN A 30 -3.27 -10.48 0.98
C GLN A 30 -3.86 -11.24 -0.22
N GLY A 31 -3.02 -11.79 -1.11
CA GLY A 31 -3.46 -12.54 -2.28
C GLY A 31 -4.02 -11.68 -3.42
N VAL A 32 -3.79 -10.37 -3.40
CA VAL A 32 -4.20 -9.44 -4.47
C VAL A 32 -3.04 -9.24 -5.45
N SER A 33 -3.27 -9.52 -6.75
CA SER A 33 -2.27 -9.28 -7.79
C SER A 33 -2.03 -7.79 -8.02
N PHE A 34 -0.91 -7.44 -8.66
CA PHE A 34 -0.61 -6.05 -8.97
C PHE A 34 -1.66 -5.43 -9.92
N GLU A 35 -2.10 -6.18 -10.92
CA GLU A 35 -3.12 -5.77 -11.87
C GLU A 35 -4.47 -5.53 -11.16
N GLN A 36 -4.85 -6.43 -10.25
CA GLN A 36 -6.06 -6.28 -9.44
C GLN A 36 -5.98 -5.04 -8.55
N LEU A 37 -4.82 -4.78 -7.93
CA LEU A 37 -4.59 -3.57 -7.14
C LEU A 37 -4.77 -2.30 -7.97
N VAL A 38 -4.19 -2.25 -9.18
CA VAL A 38 -4.31 -1.10 -10.09
C VAL A 38 -5.76 -0.87 -10.50
N VAL A 39 -6.49 -1.93 -10.87
CA VAL A 39 -7.91 -1.82 -11.25
C VAL A 39 -8.73 -1.25 -10.09
N ARG A 40 -8.54 -1.75 -8.86
CA ARG A 40 -9.26 -1.23 -7.67
C ARG A 40 -9.00 0.25 -7.40
N ILE A 41 -7.78 0.73 -7.63
CA ILE A 41 -7.46 2.16 -7.47
C ILE A 41 -8.21 2.99 -8.52
N LEU A 42 -8.22 2.53 -9.78
CA LEU A 42 -8.92 3.21 -10.87
C LEU A 42 -10.44 3.26 -10.64
N GLU A 43 -11.02 2.20 -10.10
CA GLU A 43 -12.45 2.13 -9.74
C GLU A 43 -12.87 3.19 -8.71
N GLN A 44 -11.95 3.70 -7.89
CA GLN A 44 -12.26 4.76 -6.91
C GLN A 44 -12.32 6.17 -7.53
N THR A 45 -11.91 6.32 -8.79
CA THR A 45 -11.86 7.62 -9.50
C THR A 45 -13.00 7.84 -10.50
N LEU A 46 -13.91 6.87 -10.63
CA LEU A 46 -15.10 6.89 -11.49
C LEU A 46 -16.37 7.08 -10.66
#